data_AF-A0A6J6UH45-F1
#
_entry.id   AF-A0A6J6UH45-F1
#
_cell.length_a   1.000
_cell.length_b   1.000
_cell.length_c   1.000
_cell.angle_alpha   90.00
_cell.angle_beta   90.00
_cell.angle_gamma   90.00
#
_symmetry.space_group_name_H-M   'P 1'
#
loop_
_entity.id
_entity.type
_entity.pdbx_description
1 polymer ?
#
loop_
_entity_poly.entity_id
_entity_poly.type
_entity_poly.pdbx_seq_one_letter_code
_entity_poly.pdbx_strand_id
1 'polypeptide(L)'
;MSAIPISFAFDPLCPWCWQTSKWIRRVEELGEAEVTWGVYSLELAHHDDGVAAGDPLTSGVRGLRTAIAVRDKHGNDAMGAFYAALGTRYFEKLEPYEDAATFHRALEDIGLAPDIYDRAIVTKQTFTKLVREHRQLVKETKAFGVPTIRTKGGAGPGIFGPVISELPSDQEAVEMLQHVVWMIDHENLAELKRDRVLELDVERSRLWQRERAARARAKAKAAKAAKS
;
A
#
# COMPACT_ATOMS: atom_id res chain seq x y z
N MET A 1 -8.82 0.00 26.85
CA MET A 1 -8.88 1.40 26.35
C MET A 1 -9.79 1.40 25.13
N SER A 2 -10.32 2.54 24.68
CA SER A 2 -11.05 2.59 23.41
C SER A 2 -10.08 2.47 22.23
N ALA A 3 -10.48 1.78 21.17
CA ALA A 3 -9.68 1.65 19.94
C ALA A 3 -9.27 3.03 19.40
N ILE A 4 -8.04 3.14 18.91
CA ILE A 4 -7.48 4.40 18.40
C ILE A 4 -7.92 4.60 16.94
N PRO A 5 -8.64 5.67 16.60
CA PRO A 5 -9.06 5.92 15.23
C PRO A 5 -7.88 6.40 14.38
N ILE A 6 -7.54 5.64 13.35
CA ILE A 6 -6.44 5.95 12.43
C ILE A 6 -6.90 5.88 10.98
N SER A 7 -6.26 6.67 10.11
CA SER A 7 -6.42 6.54 8.67
C SER A 7 -5.13 6.02 8.05
N PHE A 8 -5.23 5.01 7.17
CA PHE A 8 -4.10 4.40 6.49
C PHE A 8 -4.26 4.53 4.98
N ALA A 9 -3.41 5.33 4.35
CA ALA A 9 -3.38 5.48 2.90
C ALA A 9 -2.40 4.50 2.26
N PHE A 10 -2.87 3.78 1.24
CA PHE A 10 -2.09 2.73 0.58
C PHE A 10 -1.96 2.92 -0.94
N ASP A 11 -0.88 2.34 -1.47
CA ASP A 11 -0.73 1.99 -2.89
C ASP A 11 -0.56 0.46 -2.98
N PRO A 12 -1.37 -0.26 -3.78
CA PRO A 12 -1.36 -1.72 -3.85
C PRO A 12 -0.07 -2.31 -4.43
N LEU A 13 0.79 -1.52 -5.07
CA LEU A 13 2.07 -1.99 -5.60
C LEU A 13 3.25 -1.76 -4.67
N CYS A 14 3.09 -1.00 -3.58
CA CYS A 14 4.19 -0.75 -2.65
C CYS A 14 4.36 -1.92 -1.66
N PRO A 15 5.48 -2.66 -1.69
CA PRO A 15 5.69 -3.80 -0.80
C PRO A 15 5.89 -3.38 0.66
N TRP A 16 6.44 -2.19 0.91
CA TRP A 16 6.57 -1.63 2.27
C TRP A 16 5.22 -1.23 2.86
N CYS A 17 4.33 -0.68 2.03
CA CYS A 17 2.97 -0.38 2.41
C CYS A 17 2.18 -1.66 2.69
N TRP A 18 2.35 -2.70 1.87
CA TRP A 18 1.79 -4.02 2.12
C TRP A 18 2.21 -4.58 3.47
N GLN A 19 3.51 -4.60 3.76
CA GLN A 19 4.03 -5.10 5.04
C GLN A 19 3.44 -4.33 6.23
N THR A 20 3.42 -3.00 6.14
CA THR A 20 2.85 -2.15 7.20
C THR A 20 1.33 -2.34 7.34
N SER A 21 0.62 -2.61 6.23
CA SER A 21 -0.83 -2.88 6.26
C SER A 21 -1.17 -4.18 6.99
N LYS A 22 -0.28 -5.18 6.97
CA LYS A 22 -0.45 -6.42 7.74
C LYS A 22 -0.40 -6.12 9.25
N TRP A 23 0.54 -5.27 9.69
CA TRP A 23 0.60 -4.78 11.08
C TRP A 23 -0.65 -3.99 11.46
N ILE A 24 -1.12 -3.09 10.59
CA ILE A 24 -2.31 -2.26 10.84
C ILE A 24 -3.57 -3.12 11.01
N ARG A 25 -3.78 -4.13 10.16
CA ARG A 25 -4.87 -5.09 10.34
C ARG A 25 -4.72 -5.87 11.63
N ARG A 26 -3.49 -6.25 12.00
CA ARG A 26 -3.25 -7.01 13.23
C ARG A 26 -3.64 -6.22 14.48
N VAL A 27 -3.31 -4.93 14.56
CA VAL A 27 -3.71 -4.11 15.71
C VAL A 27 -5.22 -3.81 15.73
N GLU A 28 -5.87 -3.77 14.57
CA GLU A 28 -7.34 -3.70 14.47
C GLU A 28 -8.00 -5.00 14.97
N GLU A 29 -7.49 -6.16 14.57
CA GLU A 29 -7.96 -7.47 15.07
C GLU A 29 -7.81 -7.62 16.60
N LEU A 30 -6.77 -7.00 17.17
CA LEU A 30 -6.54 -6.96 18.62
C LEU A 30 -7.45 -5.95 19.34
N GLY A 31 -8.23 -5.15 18.62
CA GLY A 31 -9.14 -4.14 19.18
C GLY A 31 -8.47 -2.84 19.61
N GLU A 32 -7.22 -2.61 19.19
CA GLU A 32 -6.43 -1.45 19.60
C GLU A 32 -6.56 -0.27 18.62
N ALA A 33 -7.03 -0.52 17.40
CA ALA A 33 -7.24 0.50 16.37
C ALA A 33 -8.59 0.36 15.67
N GLU A 34 -9.12 1.48 15.19
CA GLU A 34 -10.22 1.55 14.21
C GLU A 34 -9.66 2.15 12.92
N VAL A 35 -9.61 1.37 11.83
CA VAL A 35 -8.84 1.73 10.64
C VAL A 35 -9.74 2.25 9.52
N THR A 36 -9.49 3.49 9.10
CA THR A 36 -10.06 4.04 7.86
C THR A 36 -9.06 3.96 6.71
N TRP A 37 -9.35 3.12 5.72
CA TRP A 37 -8.54 2.92 4.52
C TRP A 37 -8.70 4.08 3.53
N GLY A 38 -7.57 4.58 3.04
CA GLY A 38 -7.47 5.65 2.05
C GLY A 38 -6.56 5.27 0.87
N VAL A 39 -6.64 6.06 -0.20
CA VAL A 39 -5.80 5.86 -1.40
C VAL A 39 -4.65 6.86 -1.45
N TYR A 40 -3.50 6.40 -1.89
CA TYR A 40 -2.40 7.24 -2.37
C TYR A 40 -1.81 6.56 -3.61
N SER A 41 -1.60 7.31 -4.69
CA SER A 41 -0.99 6.77 -5.90
C SER A 41 0.46 7.21 -6.00
N LEU A 42 1.38 6.25 -5.94
CA LEU A 42 2.80 6.50 -6.23
C LEU A 42 3.02 6.97 -7.66
N GLU A 43 2.20 6.48 -8.59
CA GLU A 43 2.24 6.90 -9.99
C GLU A 43 1.88 8.39 -10.14
N LEU A 44 0.78 8.84 -9.53
CA LEU A 44 0.43 10.28 -9.52
C LEU A 44 1.46 11.13 -8.76
N ALA A 45 2.19 10.57 -7.80
CA ALA A 45 3.25 11.28 -7.08
C ALA A 45 4.54 11.43 -7.89
N HIS A 46 4.87 10.46 -8.75
CA HIS A 46 6.12 10.45 -9.53
C HIS A 46 6.02 11.14 -10.88
N HIS A 47 4.80 11.41 -11.35
CA HIS A 47 4.59 12.09 -12.61
C HIS A 47 3.90 13.42 -12.35
N ASP A 48 4.51 14.52 -12.82
CA ASP A 48 3.88 15.83 -12.85
C ASP A 48 2.52 15.77 -13.58
N ASP A 49 1.66 16.77 -13.35
CA ASP A 49 0.25 16.91 -13.78
C ASP A 49 -0.06 16.64 -15.28
N GLY A 50 0.93 16.24 -16.09
CA GLY A 50 0.86 15.83 -17.48
C GLY A 50 1.02 14.33 -17.77
N VAL A 51 0.71 13.41 -16.83
CA VAL A 51 0.56 11.98 -17.20
C VAL A 51 -0.49 11.86 -18.30
N ALA A 52 -0.04 11.59 -19.52
CA ALA A 52 -0.90 11.06 -20.56
C ALA A 52 -1.51 9.77 -20.00
N ALA A 53 -2.81 9.82 -19.74
CA ALA A 53 -3.53 8.72 -19.12
C ALA A 53 -3.23 7.39 -19.80
N GLY A 54 -2.82 6.39 -19.01
CA GLY A 54 -2.94 4.98 -19.36
C GLY A 54 -1.84 4.42 -20.26
N ASP A 55 -0.71 4.04 -19.66
CA ASP A 55 -0.15 2.75 -20.03
C ASP A 55 -0.97 1.64 -19.31
N PRO A 56 -1.72 0.81 -20.05
CA PRO A 56 -2.50 -0.26 -19.46
C PRO A 56 -1.63 -1.33 -18.78
N LEU A 57 -0.33 -1.42 -19.06
CA LEU A 57 0.45 -2.62 -18.74
C LEU A 57 1.20 -2.57 -17.39
N THR A 58 1.28 -1.43 -16.69
CA THR A 58 1.92 -1.35 -15.36
C THR A 58 1.44 -0.17 -14.48
N SER A 59 0.20 -0.17 -13.98
CA SER A 59 -0.25 0.93 -13.09
C SER A 59 -0.94 0.48 -11.80
N GLY A 60 -0.44 0.98 -10.66
CA GLY A 60 -1.07 0.82 -9.34
C GLY A 60 -2.48 1.42 -9.30
N VAL A 61 -2.75 2.37 -10.20
CA VAL A 61 -4.04 3.02 -10.44
C VAL A 61 -5.20 2.03 -10.63
N ARG A 62 -5.00 0.87 -11.27
CA ARG A 62 -6.07 -0.13 -11.48
C ARG A 62 -6.65 -0.65 -10.15
N GLY A 63 -5.77 -1.06 -9.24
CA GLY A 63 -6.16 -1.51 -7.90
C GLY A 63 -6.76 -0.38 -7.08
N LEU A 64 -6.20 0.83 -7.16
CA LEU A 64 -6.74 2.00 -6.44
C LEU A 64 -8.15 2.39 -6.91
N ARG A 65 -8.40 2.38 -8.23
CA ARG A 65 -9.74 2.64 -8.79
C ARG A 65 -10.74 1.56 -8.39
N THR A 66 -10.31 0.30 -8.37
CA THR A 66 -11.14 -0.82 -7.91
C THR A 66 -11.45 -0.70 -6.42
N ALA A 67 -10.47 -0.36 -5.59
CA ALA A 67 -10.65 -0.11 -4.17
C ALA A 67 -11.65 1.03 -3.89
N ILE A 68 -11.58 2.13 -4.65
CA ILE A 68 -12.58 3.21 -4.59
C ILE A 68 -13.97 2.71 -4.95
N ALA A 69 -14.10 1.93 -6.04
CA ALA A 69 -15.39 1.38 -6.45
C ALA A 69 -15.98 0.41 -5.41
N VAL A 70 -15.13 -0.42 -4.80
CA VAL A 70 -15.52 -1.28 -3.67
C VAL A 70 -15.99 -0.43 -2.50
N ARG A 71 -15.20 0.57 -2.08
CA ARG A 71 -15.56 1.47 -0.98
C ARG A 71 -16.91 2.16 -1.20
N ASP A 72 -17.13 2.68 -2.40
CA ASP A 72 -18.31 3.48 -2.72
C ASP A 72 -19.61 2.67 -2.67
N LYS A 73 -19.53 1.36 -2.93
CA LYS A 73 -20.70 0.47 -2.94
C LYS A 73 -20.82 -0.39 -1.68
N HIS A 74 -19.71 -0.72 -1.03
CA HIS A 74 -19.65 -1.73 0.03
C HIS A 74 -19.03 -1.24 1.34
N GLY A 75 -18.62 0.03 1.44
CA GLY A 75 -18.07 0.62 2.66
C GLY A 75 -16.55 0.50 2.80
N ASN A 76 -16.01 1.15 3.84
CA ASN A 76 -14.56 1.26 4.03
C ASN A 76 -13.91 -0.09 4.42
N ASP A 77 -14.57 -0.90 5.23
CA ASP A 77 -14.08 -2.24 5.60
C ASP A 77 -13.89 -3.13 4.38
N ALA A 78 -14.82 -3.06 3.41
CA ALA A 78 -14.71 -3.80 2.15
C ALA A 78 -13.50 -3.33 1.31
N MET A 79 -13.13 -2.05 1.38
CA MET A 79 -11.90 -1.54 0.76
C MET A 79 -10.65 -2.16 1.40
N GLY A 80 -10.62 -2.22 2.74
CA GLY A 80 -9.55 -2.86 3.50
C GLY A 80 -9.41 -4.35 3.19
N ALA A 81 -10.55 -5.05 3.12
CA ALA A 81 -10.64 -6.47 2.76
C ALA A 81 -10.19 -6.72 1.31
N PHE A 82 -10.62 -5.88 0.35
CA PHE A 82 -10.17 -5.98 -1.03
C PHE A 82 -8.66 -5.76 -1.15
N TYR A 83 -8.11 -4.77 -0.44
CA TYR A 83 -6.67 -4.55 -0.41
C TYR A 83 -5.93 -5.75 0.18
N ALA A 84 -6.48 -6.38 1.23
CA ALA A 84 -5.92 -7.60 1.81
C ALA A 84 -5.86 -8.73 0.77
N ALA A 85 -6.99 -9.03 0.14
CA ALA A 85 -7.11 -10.10 -0.85
C ALA A 85 -6.19 -9.89 -2.07
N LEU A 86 -6.19 -8.67 -2.63
CA LEU A 86 -5.33 -8.31 -3.76
C LEU A 86 -3.85 -8.39 -3.38
N GLY A 87 -3.48 -7.88 -2.20
CA GLY A 87 -2.11 -7.93 -1.69
C GLY A 87 -1.63 -9.35 -1.46
N THR A 88 -2.44 -10.22 -0.87
CA THR A 88 -2.11 -11.65 -0.70
C THR A 88 -1.84 -12.32 -2.05
N ARG A 89 -2.67 -12.06 -3.05
CA ARG A 89 -2.50 -12.63 -4.40
C ARG A 89 -1.24 -12.13 -5.08
N TYR A 90 -1.05 -10.83 -5.08
CA TYR A 90 0.08 -10.20 -5.74
C TYR A 90 1.40 -10.47 -5.01
N PHE A 91 1.50 -10.11 -3.74
CA PHE A 91 2.77 -10.14 -3.00
C PHE A 91 3.16 -11.53 -2.50
N GLU A 92 2.20 -12.34 -2.09
CA GLU A 92 2.48 -13.63 -1.42
C GLU A 92 2.29 -14.83 -2.35
N LYS A 93 1.23 -14.84 -3.18
CA LYS A 93 0.99 -15.90 -4.19
C LYS A 93 1.66 -15.66 -5.54
N LEU A 94 2.34 -14.52 -5.69
CA LEU A 94 3.09 -14.14 -6.89
C LEU A 94 2.22 -14.05 -8.17
N GLU A 95 0.91 -13.85 -8.03
CA GLU A 95 0.01 -13.69 -9.19
C GLU A 95 0.32 -12.38 -9.94
N PRO A 96 0.24 -12.34 -11.28
CA PRO A 96 0.52 -11.15 -12.08
C PRO A 96 -0.49 -10.03 -11.78
N TYR A 97 -0.01 -8.81 -11.57
CA TYR A 97 -0.87 -7.66 -11.25
C TYR A 97 -1.54 -7.07 -12.49
N GLU A 98 -0.97 -7.32 -13.66
CA GLU A 98 -1.49 -6.92 -14.97
C GLU A 98 -2.71 -7.76 -15.40
N ASP A 99 -2.90 -8.93 -14.80
CA ASP A 99 -3.99 -9.85 -15.13
C ASP A 99 -5.29 -9.47 -14.39
N ALA A 100 -6.36 -9.24 -15.16
CA ALA A 100 -7.70 -9.00 -14.64
C ALA A 100 -8.17 -10.15 -13.72
N ALA A 101 -7.78 -11.39 -14.02
CA ALA A 101 -8.14 -12.56 -13.23
C ALA A 101 -7.60 -12.50 -11.79
N THR A 102 -6.50 -11.78 -11.54
CA THR A 102 -6.00 -11.54 -10.18
C THR A 102 -6.95 -10.66 -9.38
N PHE A 103 -7.51 -9.62 -9.99
CA PHE A 103 -8.49 -8.74 -9.35
C PHE A 103 -9.85 -9.40 -9.18
N HIS A 104 -10.31 -10.13 -10.20
CA HIS A 104 -11.55 -10.89 -10.15
C HIS A 104 -11.55 -11.85 -8.97
N ARG A 105 -10.51 -12.67 -8.86
CA ARG A 105 -10.39 -13.61 -7.75
C ARG A 105 -10.17 -12.93 -6.40
N ALA A 106 -9.54 -11.75 -6.35
CA ALA A 106 -9.45 -10.96 -5.12
C ALA A 106 -10.81 -10.44 -4.64
N LEU A 107 -11.70 -10.07 -5.57
CA LEU A 107 -13.08 -9.67 -5.27
C LEU A 107 -13.90 -10.88 -4.80
N GLU A 108 -13.75 -12.03 -5.45
CA GLU A 108 -14.42 -13.28 -5.07
C GLU A 108 -14.02 -13.75 -3.66
N ASP A 109 -12.73 -13.63 -3.29
CA ASP A 109 -12.24 -13.99 -1.96
C ASP A 109 -12.99 -13.26 -0.82
N ILE A 110 -13.53 -12.07 -1.11
CA ILE A 110 -14.30 -11.25 -0.15
C ILE A 110 -15.82 -11.24 -0.46
N GLY A 111 -16.28 -12.17 -1.30
CA GLY A 111 -17.71 -12.33 -1.64
C GLY A 111 -18.29 -11.23 -2.52
N LEU A 112 -17.44 -10.46 -3.23
CA LEU A 112 -17.88 -9.40 -4.13
C LEU A 112 -17.82 -9.83 -5.60
N ALA A 113 -18.63 -9.17 -6.44
CA ALA A 113 -18.72 -9.49 -7.84
C ALA A 113 -17.43 -9.11 -8.61
N PRO A 114 -16.84 -10.02 -9.42
CA PRO A 114 -15.66 -9.75 -10.24
C PRO A 114 -15.77 -8.51 -11.12
N ASP A 115 -16.96 -8.26 -11.66
CA ASP A 115 -17.24 -7.18 -12.62
C ASP A 115 -17.11 -5.77 -12.02
N ILE A 116 -16.91 -5.64 -10.70
CA ILE A 116 -16.51 -4.39 -10.06
C ILE A 116 -15.19 -3.88 -10.64
N TYR A 117 -14.21 -4.76 -10.85
CA TYR A 117 -12.93 -4.40 -11.48
C TYR A 117 -13.16 -3.83 -12.88
N ASP A 118 -13.88 -4.58 -13.72
CA ASP A 118 -14.09 -4.24 -15.13
C ASP A 118 -14.75 -2.87 -15.29
N ARG A 119 -15.79 -2.59 -14.48
CA ARG A 119 -16.43 -1.27 -14.43
C ARG A 119 -15.47 -0.20 -13.92
N ALA A 120 -14.76 -0.47 -12.83
CA ALA A 120 -13.90 0.52 -12.18
C ALA A 120 -12.79 1.03 -13.10
N ILE A 121 -12.21 0.17 -13.95
CA ILE A 121 -11.11 0.55 -14.84
C ILE A 121 -11.55 1.26 -16.14
N VAL A 122 -12.81 1.13 -16.56
CA VAL A 122 -13.32 1.85 -17.75
C VAL A 122 -14.01 3.18 -17.40
N THR A 123 -14.61 3.29 -16.21
CA THR A 123 -15.31 4.52 -15.81
C THR A 123 -14.35 5.63 -15.40
N LYS A 124 -14.44 6.81 -16.03
CA LYS A 124 -13.59 7.97 -15.69
C LYS A 124 -13.78 8.46 -14.24
N GLN A 125 -14.96 8.28 -13.67
CA GLN A 125 -15.31 8.76 -12.33
C GLN A 125 -14.37 8.23 -11.23
N THR A 126 -14.01 6.95 -11.27
CA THR A 126 -13.09 6.35 -10.29
C THR A 126 -11.69 6.97 -10.39
N PHE A 127 -11.23 7.27 -11.60
CA PHE A 127 -9.94 7.93 -11.82
C PHE A 127 -9.97 9.40 -11.35
N THR A 128 -11.00 10.17 -11.69
CA THR A 128 -11.16 11.55 -11.21
C THR A 128 -11.20 11.59 -9.68
N LYS A 129 -11.88 10.63 -9.05
CA LYS A 129 -11.94 10.48 -7.59
C LYS A 129 -10.57 10.14 -6.99
N LEU A 130 -9.84 9.20 -7.59
CA LEU A 130 -8.46 8.87 -7.18
C LEU A 130 -7.56 10.11 -7.21
N VAL A 131 -7.55 10.86 -8.32
CA VAL A 131 -6.73 12.07 -8.45
C VAL A 131 -7.10 13.10 -7.38
N ARG A 132 -8.40 13.32 -7.15
CA ARG A 132 -8.87 14.25 -6.11
C ARG A 132 -8.44 13.81 -4.71
N GLU A 133 -8.64 12.55 -4.34
CA GLU A 133 -8.30 12.04 -3.00
C GLU A 133 -6.80 12.02 -2.75
N HIS A 134 -6.00 11.62 -3.75
CA HIS A 134 -4.54 11.70 -3.67
C HIS A 134 -4.07 13.15 -3.46
N ARG A 135 -4.55 14.10 -4.28
CA ARG A 135 -4.19 15.52 -4.14
C ARG A 135 -4.61 16.11 -2.80
N GLN A 136 -5.78 15.74 -2.30
CA GLN A 136 -6.26 16.19 -0.99
C GLN A 136 -5.34 15.67 0.11
N LEU A 137 -5.01 14.38 0.10
CA LEU A 137 -4.09 13.79 1.07
C LEU A 137 -2.72 14.48 1.04
N VAL A 138 -2.12 14.64 -0.14
CA VAL A 138 -0.83 15.35 -0.32
C VAL A 138 -0.90 16.78 0.20
N LYS A 139 -2.00 17.51 -0.07
CA LYS A 139 -2.18 18.88 0.38
C LYS A 139 -2.19 18.98 1.91
N GLU A 140 -2.89 18.06 2.57
CA GLU A 140 -3.12 18.01 4.02
C GLU A 140 -1.90 17.52 4.80
N THR A 141 -1.21 16.48 4.31
CA THR A 141 -0.16 15.80 5.09
C THR A 141 1.25 16.09 4.59
N LYS A 142 1.39 16.73 3.41
CA LYS A 142 2.66 16.80 2.68
C LYS A 142 3.28 15.41 2.42
N ALA A 143 2.46 14.36 2.44
CA ALA A 143 2.92 13.00 2.21
C ALA A 143 3.57 12.86 0.84
N PHE A 144 4.79 12.34 0.85
CA PHE A 144 5.57 12.06 -0.35
C PHE A 144 5.61 10.55 -0.68
N GLY A 145 4.82 9.72 0.00
CA GLY A 145 4.77 8.29 -0.30
C GLY A 145 3.82 7.48 0.60
N VAL A 146 3.94 6.16 0.51
CA VAL A 146 3.20 5.20 1.34
C VAL A 146 4.14 4.23 2.07
N PRO A 147 3.74 3.71 3.25
CA PRO A 147 2.48 3.97 3.96
C PRO A 147 2.40 5.41 4.49
N THR A 148 1.21 6.00 4.46
CA THR A 148 0.92 7.27 5.15
C THR A 148 -0.16 7.01 6.18
N ILE A 149 0.12 7.34 7.45
CA ILE A 149 -0.80 7.16 8.57
C ILE A 149 -1.21 8.52 9.12
N ARG A 150 -2.48 8.67 9.47
CA ARG A 150 -3.01 9.84 10.16
C ARG A 150 -3.77 9.43 11.41
N THR A 151 -3.69 10.25 12.46
CA THR A 151 -4.46 10.05 13.71
C THR A 151 -5.87 10.64 13.59
N LYS A 152 -6.70 10.38 14.61
CA LYS A 152 -8.06 10.95 14.75
C LYS A 152 -8.94 10.64 13.54
N GLY A 153 -8.84 9.42 13.02
CA GLY A 153 -9.62 8.96 11.85
C GLY A 153 -9.32 9.73 10.57
N GLY A 154 -8.15 10.35 10.46
CA GLY A 154 -7.80 11.21 9.32
C GLY A 154 -8.20 12.68 9.47
N ALA A 155 -8.61 13.13 10.66
CA ALA A 155 -8.70 14.56 10.97
C ALA A 155 -7.40 15.12 11.56
N GLY A 156 -6.51 14.26 12.05
CA GLY A 156 -5.24 14.62 12.67
C GLY A 156 -4.09 14.84 11.67
N PRO A 157 -2.89 15.16 12.20
CA PRO A 157 -1.65 15.14 11.44
C PRO A 157 -1.36 13.75 10.87
N GLY A 158 -0.43 13.69 9.93
CA GLY A 158 -0.01 12.44 9.32
C GLY A 158 1.49 12.37 9.13
N ILE A 159 2.01 11.15 9.11
CA ILE A 159 3.42 10.87 8.85
C ILE A 159 3.56 9.82 7.75
N PHE A 160 4.67 9.90 7.02
CA PHE A 160 5.14 8.79 6.20
C PHE A 160 5.73 7.70 7.12
N GLY A 161 5.25 6.47 6.98
CA GLY A 161 5.65 5.35 7.83
C GLY A 161 4.58 4.95 8.86
N PRO A 162 4.95 4.08 9.82
CA PRO A 162 6.27 3.46 9.95
C PRO A 162 6.57 2.51 8.79
N VAL A 163 7.85 2.37 8.44
CA VAL A 163 8.30 1.41 7.43
C VAL A 163 8.95 0.23 8.14
N ILE A 164 8.28 -0.93 8.10
CA ILE A 164 8.75 -2.16 8.75
C ILE A 164 9.14 -3.22 7.71
N SER A 165 10.16 -4.00 8.04
CA SER A 165 10.64 -5.12 7.22
C SER A 165 9.95 -6.44 7.58
N GLU A 166 9.61 -6.63 8.85
CA GLU A 166 9.04 -7.84 9.44
C GLU A 166 7.84 -7.49 10.31
N LEU A 167 6.95 -8.44 10.56
CA LEU A 167 5.83 -8.21 11.46
C LEU A 167 6.28 -8.37 12.93
N PRO A 168 5.98 -7.39 13.81
CA PRO A 168 6.22 -7.55 15.25
C PRO A 168 5.29 -8.62 15.85
N SER A 169 5.64 -9.12 17.04
CA SER A 169 4.69 -9.90 17.85
C SER A 169 3.47 -9.07 18.24
N ASP A 170 2.39 -9.69 18.70
CA ASP A 170 1.17 -8.96 19.09
C ASP A 170 1.45 -7.87 20.14
N GLN A 171 2.25 -8.18 21.16
CA GLN A 171 2.61 -7.22 22.19
C GLN A 171 3.38 -6.02 21.62
N GLU A 172 4.40 -6.28 20.79
CA GLU A 172 5.20 -5.26 20.13
C GLU A 172 4.37 -4.47 19.10
N ALA A 173 3.39 -5.09 18.45
CA ALA A 173 2.50 -4.45 17.49
C ALA A 173 1.67 -3.35 18.16
N VAL A 174 1.15 -3.62 19.36
CA VAL A 174 0.37 -2.66 20.17
C VAL A 174 1.27 -1.56 20.71
N GLU A 175 2.45 -1.91 21.24
CA GLU A 175 3.42 -0.93 21.72
C GLU A 175 3.87 0.02 20.59
N MET A 176 4.14 -0.54 19.41
CA MET A 176 4.47 0.24 18.22
C MET A 176 3.35 1.20 17.81
N LEU A 177 2.08 0.78 17.89
CA LEU A 177 0.93 1.65 17.60
C LEU A 177 0.92 2.85 18.55
N GLN A 178 1.08 2.63 19.85
CA GLN A 178 1.10 3.69 20.86
C GLN A 178 2.21 4.71 20.60
N HIS A 179 3.42 4.24 20.27
CA HIS A 179 4.54 5.11 19.95
C HIS A 179 4.32 5.89 18.65
N VAL A 180 3.83 5.23 17.60
CA VAL A 180 3.54 5.88 16.31
C VAL A 180 2.47 6.96 16.47
N VAL A 181 1.38 6.66 17.17
CA VAL A 181 0.31 7.63 17.44
C VAL A 181 0.82 8.81 18.24
N TRP A 182 1.60 8.56 19.31
CA TRP A 182 2.22 9.63 20.08
C TRP A 182 3.13 10.51 19.22
N MET A 183 3.96 9.91 18.37
CA MET A 183 4.85 10.64 17.46
C MET A 183 4.07 11.52 16.46
N ILE A 184 2.95 11.01 15.92
CA ILE A 184 2.11 11.75 14.98
C ILE A 184 1.42 12.94 15.66
N ASP A 185 0.88 12.74 16.87
CA ASP A 185 0.13 13.78 17.59
C ASP A 185 1.02 14.83 18.28
N HIS A 186 2.32 14.58 18.41
CA HIS A 186 3.24 15.51 19.07
C HIS A 186 3.84 16.51 18.09
N GLU A 187 3.32 17.75 18.09
CA GLU A 187 3.66 18.80 17.12
C GLU A 187 5.16 19.18 17.06
N ASN A 188 5.92 18.90 18.12
CA ASN A 188 7.36 19.18 18.17
C ASN A 188 8.22 18.10 17.48
N LEU A 189 7.62 17.05 16.90
CA LEU A 189 8.31 16.02 16.13
C LEU A 189 7.87 16.07 14.66
N ALA A 190 8.81 16.42 13.77
CA ALA A 190 8.54 16.53 12.33
C ALA A 190 9.04 15.33 11.51
N GLU A 191 10.19 14.74 11.88
CA GLU A 191 10.78 13.63 11.13
C GLU A 191 11.67 12.74 12.03
N LEU A 192 11.59 11.43 11.82
CA LEU A 192 12.53 10.45 12.38
C LEU A 192 12.88 9.43 11.30
N LYS A 193 14.17 9.24 11.03
CA LYS A 193 14.64 8.35 9.96
C LYS A 193 15.97 7.70 10.31
N ARG A 194 16.12 6.44 9.88
CA ARG A 194 17.37 5.68 9.93
C ARG A 194 17.47 4.76 8.71
N ASP A 195 18.65 4.17 8.51
CA ASP A 195 18.88 3.20 7.44
C ASP A 195 18.08 1.91 7.63
N ARG A 196 17.67 1.32 6.50
CA ARG A 196 16.99 0.03 6.47
C ARG A 196 18.05 -1.07 6.44
N VAL A 197 18.20 -1.74 7.57
CA VAL A 197 19.24 -2.77 7.76
C VAL A 197 18.71 -4.20 7.59
N LEU A 198 17.38 -4.38 7.60
CA LEU A 198 16.72 -5.67 7.42
C LEU A 198 16.10 -5.77 6.03
N GLU A 199 16.21 -6.96 5.44
CA GLU A 199 15.52 -7.30 4.20
C GLU A 199 14.01 -7.39 4.42
N LEU A 200 13.23 -7.01 3.39
CA LEU A 200 11.77 -7.01 3.48
C LEU A 200 11.20 -8.43 3.41
N ASP A 201 10.47 -8.83 4.45
CA ASP A 201 9.77 -10.12 4.56
C ASP A 201 8.44 -10.11 3.77
N VAL A 202 8.59 -10.09 2.43
CA VAL A 202 7.50 -10.21 1.47
C VAL A 202 7.96 -11.13 0.34
N GLU A 203 7.18 -12.15 -0.04
CA GLU A 203 7.65 -13.18 -0.98
C GLU A 203 8.05 -12.61 -2.34
N ARG A 204 7.25 -11.71 -2.91
CA ARG A 204 7.59 -11.01 -4.16
C ARG A 204 8.88 -10.20 -4.04
N SER A 205 9.14 -9.58 -2.89
CA SER A 205 10.39 -8.84 -2.65
C SER A 205 11.60 -9.78 -2.60
N ARG A 206 11.47 -10.93 -1.94
CA ARG A 206 12.50 -11.99 -1.92
C ARG A 206 12.76 -12.55 -3.32
N LEU A 207 11.72 -12.80 -4.12
CA LEU A 207 11.86 -13.23 -5.51
C LEU A 207 12.67 -12.21 -6.32
N TRP A 208 12.28 -10.93 -6.26
CA TRP A 208 12.96 -9.86 -6.99
C TRP A 208 14.45 -9.72 -6.59
N GLN A 209 14.77 -9.87 -5.31
CA GLN A 209 16.15 -9.88 -4.83
C GLN A 209 16.96 -11.05 -5.40
N ARG A 210 16.38 -12.26 -5.38
CA ARG A 210 17.00 -13.46 -5.98
C ARG A 210 17.29 -13.26 -7.47
N GLU A 211 16.31 -12.74 -8.21
CA GLU A 211 16.46 -12.45 -9.65
C GLU A 211 17.52 -11.38 -9.92
N ARG A 212 17.54 -10.29 -9.15
CA ARG A 212 18.57 -9.25 -9.27
C ARG A 212 19.96 -9.79 -9.00
N ALA A 213 20.13 -10.60 -7.96
CA ALA A 213 21.40 -11.25 -7.65
C ALA A 213 21.84 -12.18 -8.79
N ALA A 214 20.92 -12.96 -9.37
CA ALA A 214 21.20 -13.82 -10.51
C ALA A 214 21.64 -13.01 -11.75
N ARG A 215 20.93 -11.92 -12.08
CA ARG A 215 21.30 -11.01 -13.18
C ARG A 215 22.67 -10.37 -12.97
N ALA A 216 22.98 -9.94 -11.74
CA ALA A 216 24.29 -9.38 -11.41
C ALA A 216 25.42 -10.40 -11.60
N ARG A 217 25.21 -11.65 -11.14
CA ARG A 217 26.17 -12.76 -11.34
C ARG A 217 26.38 -13.08 -12.83
N ALA A 218 25.30 -13.12 -13.61
CA ALA A 218 25.37 -13.34 -15.06
C ALA A 218 26.15 -12.22 -15.76
N LYS A 219 25.88 -10.96 -15.42
CA LYS A 219 26.61 -9.79 -15.96
C LYS A 219 28.10 -9.83 -15.61
N ALA A 220 28.45 -10.18 -14.37
CA ALA A 220 29.84 -10.32 -13.94
C ALA A 220 30.57 -11.46 -14.70
N LYS A 221 29.89 -12.60 -14.91
CA LYS A 221 30.44 -13.73 -15.68
C LYS A 221 30.69 -13.35 -17.15
N ALA A 222 29.74 -12.68 -17.79
CA ALA A 222 29.87 -12.20 -19.16
C ALA A 222 31.02 -11.19 -19.30
N ALA A 223 31.15 -10.24 -18.35
CA ALA A 223 32.24 -9.26 -18.34
C ALA A 223 33.61 -9.90 -18.14
N LYS A 224 33.70 -11.03 -17.39
CA LYS A 224 34.95 -11.79 -17.24
C LYS A 224 35.32 -12.55 -18.52
N ALA A 225 34.34 -13.17 -19.17
CA ALA A 225 34.55 -13.90 -20.43
C ALA A 225 34.95 -12.98 -21.60
N ALA A 226 34.47 -11.73 -21.62
CA ALA A 226 34.87 -10.75 -22.64
C ALA A 226 36.30 -10.19 -22.46
N LYS A 227 36.96 -10.49 -21.33
CA LYS A 227 38.33 -10.05 -21.01
C LYS A 227 39.37 -11.17 -21.16
N SER A 228 38.93 -12.40 -21.46
CA SER A 228 39.77 -13.58 -21.72
C SER A 228 39.77 -13.90 -23.21
#